data_AF-A0A6A6G9X3-F1
#
_entry.id   AF-A0A6A6G9X3-F1
#
_cell.length_a   1.000
_cell.length_b   1.000
_cell.length_c   1.000
_cell.angle_alpha   90.00
_cell.angle_beta   90.00
_cell.angle_gamma   90.00
#
_symmetry.space_group_name_H-M   'P 1'
#
loop_
_entity.id
_entity.type
_entity.pdbx_description
1 polymer ?
#
loop_
_entity_poly.entity_id
_entity_poly.type
_entity_poly.pdbx_seq_one_letter_code
_entity_poly.pdbx_strand_id
1 'polypeptide(L)'
;MPRFYLAVSFFAVFAILLVTFHNLGTDSAREPLSHALTRISGYSITRKPLIPRLIWQTWQTRPGDNPPAKPDDNLERLSRTWSGRNPFYTYTRLESNSSLEYIHARYKDRPDIISTFEAVTEPVLRADMIRYLVLSADGGIYSDMDTECIKSIDLWSGEHDISSVGMILGLEYDQRNDQGRLPGTSYRVQFSQWTMASRPNHPVMQHARDRVFQSVASALSEAGGIHLKTQADVFAMTGPMIFTAAVREAISAQMGREVPYKEFSMLPGPKLFGDVLVLPINGFASGVPHSGAADWGNEEQLVGHQFKGDWKVGLTGI
;
A
#
# COMPACT_ATOMS: atom_id res chain seq x y z
N MET A 1 42.99 -29.79 56.64
CA MET A 1 43.38 -29.55 55.23
C MET A 1 42.15 -29.03 54.48
N PRO A 2 42.20 -27.83 53.89
CA PRO A 2 41.28 -26.78 54.27
C PRO A 2 40.20 -26.47 53.22
N ARG A 3 38.95 -26.45 53.70
CA ARG A 3 37.76 -25.88 53.05
C ARG A 3 37.70 -24.35 53.26
N PHE A 4 38.58 -23.59 52.62
CA PHE A 4 38.64 -22.13 52.80
C PHE A 4 38.64 -21.28 51.52
N TYR A 5 38.42 -21.86 50.34
CA TYR A 5 38.47 -21.12 49.06
C TYR A 5 37.11 -20.83 48.39
N LEU A 6 35.98 -21.21 48.99
CA LEU A 6 34.65 -20.98 48.40
C LEU A 6 33.88 -19.79 49.02
N ALA A 7 34.27 -19.32 50.21
CA ALA A 7 33.62 -18.19 50.86
C ALA A 7 34.19 -16.81 50.42
N VAL A 8 35.45 -16.77 49.98
CA VAL A 8 36.12 -15.52 49.59
C VAL A 8 35.67 -15.05 48.19
N SER A 9 35.26 -15.96 47.31
CA SER A 9 34.81 -15.67 45.95
C SER A 9 33.40 -15.04 45.90
N PHE A 10 32.53 -15.38 46.86
CA PHE A 10 31.18 -14.83 46.93
C PHE A 10 31.15 -13.39 47.49
N PHE A 11 32.04 -13.08 48.44
CA PHE A 11 32.15 -11.72 48.99
C PHE A 11 32.76 -10.72 48.01
N ALA A 12 33.70 -11.14 47.16
CA ALA A 12 34.30 -10.28 46.14
C ALA A 12 33.28 -9.88 45.03
N VAL A 13 32.43 -10.80 44.60
CA VAL A 13 31.40 -10.53 43.57
C VAL A 13 30.27 -9.65 44.11
N PHE A 14 29.87 -9.83 45.37
CA PHE A 14 28.84 -9.00 46.01
C PHE A 14 29.33 -7.57 46.30
N ALA A 15 30.60 -7.39 46.66
CA ALA A 15 31.20 -6.08 46.85
C ALA A 15 31.36 -5.30 45.52
N ILE A 16 31.68 -5.99 44.41
CA ILE A 16 31.75 -5.36 43.08
C ILE A 16 30.37 -4.91 42.60
N LEU A 17 29.30 -5.68 42.87
CA LEU A 17 27.93 -5.30 42.58
C LEU A 17 27.43 -4.13 43.45
N LEU A 18 27.85 -4.04 44.71
CA LEU A 18 27.50 -2.89 45.57
C LEU A 18 28.27 -1.62 45.21
N VAL A 19 29.54 -1.72 44.78
CA VAL A 19 30.32 -0.56 44.33
C VAL A 19 29.85 -0.02 42.98
N THR A 20 29.36 -0.88 42.06
CA THR A 20 28.72 -0.41 40.82
C THR A 20 27.34 0.21 41.05
N PHE A 21 26.57 -0.28 42.02
CA PHE A 21 25.30 0.35 42.41
C PHE A 21 25.47 1.66 43.20
N HIS A 22 26.55 1.82 43.98
CA HIS A 22 26.81 3.06 44.72
C HIS A 22 27.46 4.15 43.87
N ASN A 23 28.27 3.79 42.86
CA ASN A 23 28.88 4.77 41.94
C ASN A 23 28.03 5.13 40.71
N LEU A 24 26.83 4.56 40.56
CA LEU A 24 25.82 5.01 39.58
C LEU A 24 24.78 5.96 40.19
N GLY A 25 25.06 6.48 41.38
CA GLY A 25 24.26 7.49 42.05
C GLY A 25 25.00 8.81 42.16
N THR A 26 25.22 9.52 41.05
CA THR A 26 25.20 11.00 40.96
C THR A 26 25.38 11.43 39.50
N ASP A 27 24.48 12.31 39.05
CA ASP A 27 24.54 13.11 37.83
C ASP A 27 24.42 12.41 36.47
N SER A 28 23.22 11.89 36.21
CA SER A 28 22.49 12.44 35.06
C SER A 28 21.04 12.68 35.49
N ALA A 29 20.58 13.91 35.26
CA ALA A 29 19.26 14.37 35.65
C ALA A 29 18.20 13.43 35.05
N ARG A 30 17.58 12.61 35.91
CA ARG A 30 16.31 11.97 35.59
C ARG A 30 15.30 13.09 35.43
N GLU A 31 15.02 13.49 34.19
CA GLU A 31 13.84 14.32 33.93
C GLU A 31 12.64 13.62 34.58
N PRO A 32 11.81 14.35 35.33
CA PRO A 32 10.58 13.77 35.85
C PRO A 32 9.81 13.15 34.68
N LEU A 33 9.17 12.00 34.88
CA LEU A 33 8.39 11.33 33.83
C LEU A 33 7.36 12.30 33.18
N SER A 34 6.93 13.32 33.93
CA SER A 34 6.10 14.41 33.43
C SER A 34 6.78 15.25 32.34
N HIS A 35 8.08 15.54 32.41
CA HIS A 35 8.81 16.28 31.36
C HIS A 35 9.08 15.42 30.12
N ALA A 36 9.36 14.12 30.28
CA ALA A 36 9.46 13.18 29.15
C ALA A 36 8.12 13.06 28.40
N LEU A 37 6.99 13.06 29.12
CA LEU A 37 5.65 13.12 28.53
C LEU A 37 5.31 14.50 27.95
N THR A 38 5.91 15.57 28.44
CA THR A 38 5.72 16.93 27.89
C THR A 38 6.55 17.17 26.62
N ARG A 39 7.65 16.42 26.41
CA ARG A 39 8.35 16.37 25.11
C ARG A 39 7.64 15.53 24.06
N ILE A 40 6.64 14.73 24.44
CA ILE A 40 5.58 14.25 23.53
C ILE A 40 4.57 15.40 23.34
N SER A 41 5.08 16.59 23.02
CA SER A 41 4.27 17.75 22.66
C SER A 41 3.95 17.64 21.17
N GLY A 42 2.76 17.11 20.86
CA GLY A 42 2.10 17.38 19.59
C GLY A 42 1.42 16.20 18.89
N TYR A 43 1.79 14.94 19.17
CA TYR A 43 1.05 13.80 18.61
C TYR A 43 -0.24 13.62 19.40
N SER A 44 -1.23 14.42 19.03
CA SER A 44 -2.57 14.42 19.58
C SER A 44 -3.19 13.02 19.38
N ILE A 45 -3.12 12.18 20.41
CA ILE A 45 -3.80 10.87 20.50
C ILE A 45 -5.33 11.00 20.28
N THR A 46 -5.85 12.22 20.20
CA THR A 46 -7.26 12.56 19.95
C THR A 46 -7.65 12.73 18.48
N ARG A 47 -6.71 12.81 17.53
CA ARG A 47 -7.07 13.01 16.11
C ARG A 47 -7.18 11.68 15.38
N LYS A 48 -8.41 11.33 15.00
CA LYS A 48 -8.71 10.13 14.22
C LYS A 48 -8.04 10.24 12.84
N PRO A 49 -7.30 9.22 12.36
CA PRO A 49 -6.75 9.23 11.01
C PRO A 49 -7.87 9.35 9.97
N LEU A 50 -7.59 10.05 8.87
CA LEU A 50 -8.56 10.20 7.78
C LEU A 50 -8.79 8.87 7.05
N ILE A 51 -7.74 8.06 6.93
CA ILE A 51 -7.77 6.72 6.33
C ILE A 51 -8.31 5.73 7.39
N PRO A 52 -9.45 5.06 7.13
CA PRO A 52 -10.00 4.06 8.02
C PRO A 52 -9.10 2.84 8.21
N ARG A 53 -9.24 2.16 9.35
CA ARG A 53 -8.52 0.91 9.64
C ARG A 53 -9.17 -0.31 8.99
N LEU A 54 -9.30 -0.26 7.68
CA LEU A 54 -9.84 -1.34 6.84
C LEU A 54 -8.73 -1.84 5.92
N ILE A 55 -8.61 -3.17 5.80
CA ILE A 55 -7.71 -3.81 4.84
C ILE A 55 -8.58 -4.65 3.90
N TRP A 56 -8.41 -4.40 2.61
CA TRP A 56 -9.11 -5.06 1.52
C TRP A 56 -8.11 -5.86 0.69
N GLN A 57 -8.43 -7.11 0.44
CA GLN A 57 -7.82 -7.90 -0.63
C GLN A 57 -8.93 -8.54 -1.46
N THR A 58 -8.62 -8.97 -2.68
CA THR A 58 -9.59 -9.67 -3.52
C THR A 58 -9.06 -11.00 -4.03
N TRP A 59 -9.94 -11.99 -4.12
CA TRP A 59 -9.67 -13.28 -4.75
C TRP A 59 -10.76 -13.60 -5.75
N GLN A 60 -10.40 -13.69 -7.04
CA GLN A 60 -11.36 -14.06 -8.07
C GLN A 60 -11.21 -15.53 -8.45
N THR A 61 -12.31 -16.25 -8.37
CA THR A 61 -12.44 -17.63 -8.85
C THR A 61 -12.81 -17.63 -10.32
N ARG A 62 -12.30 -18.59 -11.11
CA ARG A 62 -12.67 -18.66 -12.53
C ARG A 62 -14.07 -19.26 -12.68
N PRO A 63 -14.88 -18.80 -13.65
CA PRO A 63 -16.12 -19.47 -13.98
C PRO A 63 -15.86 -20.93 -14.38
N GLY A 64 -16.55 -21.86 -13.71
CA GLY A 64 -16.41 -23.31 -13.97
C GLY A 64 -15.48 -24.06 -13.01
N ASP A 65 -14.75 -23.37 -12.13
CA ASP A 65 -14.00 -24.04 -11.05
C ASP A 65 -14.99 -24.72 -10.07
N ASN A 66 -14.91 -26.05 -9.95
CA ASN A 66 -15.70 -26.82 -8.98
C ASN A 66 -14.84 -27.91 -8.31
N PRO A 67 -14.46 -27.76 -7.02
CA PRO A 67 -14.76 -26.61 -6.16
C PRO A 67 -14.01 -25.34 -6.65
N PRO A 68 -14.49 -24.15 -6.27
CA PRO A 68 -13.80 -22.90 -6.59
C PRO A 68 -12.34 -22.94 -6.15
N ALA A 69 -11.42 -22.48 -7.01
CA ALA A 69 -10.00 -22.44 -6.70
C ALA A 69 -9.75 -21.57 -5.44
N LYS A 70 -8.91 -22.07 -4.55
CA LYS A 70 -8.50 -21.36 -3.34
C LYS A 70 -7.09 -20.78 -3.53
N PRO A 71 -6.76 -19.68 -2.83
CA PRO A 71 -5.37 -19.23 -2.75
C PRO A 71 -4.49 -20.35 -2.21
N ASP A 72 -3.28 -20.48 -2.74
CA ASP A 72 -2.29 -21.42 -2.20
C ASP A 72 -1.76 -20.97 -0.83
N ASP A 73 -1.05 -21.87 -0.15
CA ASP A 73 -0.51 -21.62 1.19
C ASP A 73 0.43 -20.40 1.24
N ASN A 74 1.13 -20.08 0.15
CA ASN A 74 1.99 -18.91 0.12
C ASN A 74 1.19 -17.61 0.02
N LEU A 75 0.13 -17.55 -0.80
CA LEU A 75 -0.80 -16.41 -0.86
C LEU A 75 -1.52 -16.23 0.48
N GLU A 76 -1.93 -17.32 1.13
CA GLU A 76 -2.51 -17.27 2.46
C GLU A 76 -1.50 -16.76 3.50
N ARG A 77 -0.24 -17.20 3.44
CA ARG A 77 0.84 -16.70 4.30
C ARG A 77 1.05 -15.20 4.12
N LEU A 78 1.11 -14.73 2.87
CA LEU A 78 1.25 -13.31 2.54
C LEU A 78 0.08 -12.48 3.09
N SER A 79 -1.15 -12.94 2.87
CA SER A 79 -2.37 -12.31 3.40
C SER A 79 -2.37 -12.20 4.93
N ARG A 80 -1.86 -13.23 5.64
CA ARG A 80 -1.73 -13.21 7.12
C ARG A 80 -0.74 -12.16 7.62
N THR A 81 0.23 -11.73 6.82
CA THR A 81 1.14 -10.66 7.25
C THR A 81 0.40 -9.33 7.41
N TRP A 82 -0.61 -9.05 6.58
CA TRP A 82 -1.43 -7.85 6.68
C TRP A 82 -2.21 -7.77 7.98
N SER A 83 -2.93 -8.84 8.34
CA SER A 83 -3.67 -8.90 9.60
C SER A 83 -2.75 -9.00 10.82
N GLY A 84 -1.66 -9.77 10.72
CA GLY A 84 -0.69 -9.94 11.81
C GLY A 84 0.08 -8.67 12.17
N ARG A 85 0.46 -7.85 11.17
CA ARG A 85 1.14 -6.55 11.40
C ARG A 85 0.18 -5.44 11.84
N ASN A 86 -1.11 -5.63 11.63
CA ASN A 86 -2.13 -4.60 11.84
C ASN A 86 -3.31 -5.16 12.66
N PRO A 87 -3.08 -5.56 13.93
CA PRO A 87 -4.09 -6.27 14.73
C PRO A 87 -5.34 -5.43 15.06
N PHE A 88 -5.27 -4.10 14.88
CA PHE A 88 -6.39 -3.19 15.09
C PHE A 88 -7.12 -2.80 13.79
N TYR A 89 -6.81 -3.47 12.69
CA TYR A 89 -7.46 -3.27 11.40
C TYR A 89 -8.46 -4.39 11.12
N THR A 90 -9.56 -4.04 10.49
CA THR A 90 -10.52 -5.04 9.99
C THR A 90 -10.05 -5.53 8.63
N TYR A 91 -9.70 -6.80 8.55
CA TYR A 91 -9.32 -7.45 7.29
C TYR A 91 -10.57 -8.04 6.61
N THR A 92 -10.76 -7.71 5.34
CA THR A 92 -11.81 -8.27 4.48
C THR A 92 -11.21 -8.75 3.17
N ARG A 93 -11.52 -10.00 2.81
CA ARG A 93 -11.23 -10.53 1.48
C ARG A 93 -12.51 -10.61 0.69
N LEU A 94 -12.60 -9.86 -0.41
CA LEU A 94 -13.72 -9.94 -1.33
C LEU A 94 -13.47 -11.05 -2.36
N GLU A 95 -14.36 -12.03 -2.36
CA GLU A 95 -14.42 -13.11 -3.34
C GLU A 95 -15.46 -12.80 -4.41
N SER A 96 -15.45 -13.51 -5.55
CA SER A 96 -16.26 -13.18 -6.74
C SER A 96 -17.73 -12.83 -6.43
N ASN A 97 -18.43 -13.66 -5.65
CA ASN A 97 -19.84 -13.42 -5.30
C ASN A 97 -19.99 -12.24 -4.33
N SER A 98 -19.20 -12.20 -3.26
CA SER A 98 -19.25 -11.10 -2.28
C SER A 98 -18.84 -9.75 -2.89
N SER A 99 -18.05 -9.76 -3.97
CA SER A 99 -17.67 -8.55 -4.70
C SER A 99 -18.88 -7.95 -5.41
N LEU A 100 -19.71 -8.76 -6.07
CA LEU A 100 -20.94 -8.29 -6.70
C LEU A 100 -21.93 -7.77 -5.66
N GLU A 101 -22.17 -8.52 -4.59
CA GLU A 101 -23.06 -8.09 -3.49
C GLU A 101 -22.61 -6.75 -2.88
N TYR A 102 -21.30 -6.62 -2.63
CA TYR A 102 -20.70 -5.38 -2.14
C TYR A 102 -20.98 -4.21 -3.09
N ILE A 103 -20.73 -4.39 -4.39
CA ILE A 103 -20.92 -3.33 -5.39
C ILE A 103 -22.38 -2.92 -5.48
N HIS A 104 -23.31 -3.88 -5.57
CA HIS A 104 -24.75 -3.60 -5.58
C HIS A 104 -25.19 -2.83 -4.35
N ALA A 105 -24.71 -3.21 -3.17
CA ALA A 105 -25.06 -2.52 -1.92
C ALA A 105 -24.47 -1.10 -1.87
N ARG A 106 -23.19 -0.94 -2.23
CA ARG A 106 -22.45 0.30 -2.01
C ARG A 106 -22.63 1.34 -3.12
N TYR A 107 -22.92 0.87 -4.33
CA TYR A 107 -23.08 1.67 -5.55
C TYR A 107 -24.49 1.58 -6.13
N LYS A 108 -25.52 1.25 -5.32
CA LYS A 108 -26.93 1.18 -5.74
C LYS A 108 -27.43 2.42 -6.52
N ASP A 109 -26.90 3.60 -6.20
CA ASP A 109 -27.27 4.88 -6.82
C ASP A 109 -26.39 5.23 -8.03
N ARG A 110 -25.53 4.29 -8.47
CA ARG A 110 -24.61 4.39 -9.62
C ARG A 110 -24.80 3.18 -10.54
N PRO A 111 -25.95 3.10 -11.26
CA PRO A 111 -26.23 2.00 -12.18
C PRO A 111 -25.20 1.90 -13.31
N ASP A 112 -24.57 3.01 -13.68
CA ASP A 112 -23.43 3.04 -14.60
C ASP A 112 -22.27 2.17 -14.08
N ILE A 113 -21.84 2.35 -12.83
CA ILE A 113 -20.79 1.54 -12.21
C ILE A 113 -21.17 0.06 -12.14
N ILE A 114 -22.39 -0.25 -11.69
CA ILE A 114 -22.85 -1.63 -11.56
C ILE A 114 -22.83 -2.33 -12.92
N SER A 115 -23.49 -1.73 -13.93
CA SER A 115 -23.59 -2.30 -15.28
C SER A 115 -22.24 -2.47 -15.95
N THR A 116 -21.33 -1.49 -15.83
CA THR A 116 -19.98 -1.58 -16.39
C THR A 116 -19.20 -2.71 -15.73
N PHE A 117 -19.25 -2.86 -14.40
CA PHE A 117 -18.54 -3.95 -13.72
C PHE A 117 -19.10 -5.33 -14.06
N GLU A 118 -20.42 -5.47 -14.19
CA GLU A 118 -21.06 -6.74 -14.54
C GLU A 118 -20.80 -7.17 -15.99
N ALA A 119 -20.64 -6.22 -16.90
CA ALA A 119 -20.33 -6.49 -18.30
C ALA A 119 -18.89 -6.97 -18.54
N VAL A 120 -17.97 -6.73 -17.60
CA VAL A 120 -16.56 -7.15 -17.71
C VAL A 120 -16.41 -8.60 -17.28
N THR A 121 -15.84 -9.42 -18.15
CA THR A 121 -15.60 -10.86 -17.88
C THR A 121 -14.14 -11.16 -17.55
N GLU A 122 -13.23 -10.26 -17.89
CA GLU A 122 -11.79 -10.36 -17.75
C GLU A 122 -11.39 -10.24 -16.26
N PRO A 123 -10.87 -11.30 -15.62
CA PRO A 123 -10.60 -11.29 -14.18
C PRO A 123 -9.65 -10.18 -13.74
N VAL A 124 -8.63 -9.87 -14.56
CA VAL A 124 -7.65 -8.81 -14.26
C VAL A 124 -8.30 -7.43 -14.24
N LEU A 125 -9.15 -7.11 -15.22
CA LEU A 125 -9.85 -5.83 -15.26
C LEU A 125 -10.80 -5.70 -14.06
N ARG A 126 -11.51 -6.77 -13.71
CA ARG A 126 -12.37 -6.81 -12.51
C ARG A 126 -11.58 -6.57 -11.23
N ALA A 127 -10.36 -7.12 -11.12
CA ALA A 127 -9.49 -6.94 -9.96
C ALA A 127 -8.96 -5.49 -9.86
N ASP A 128 -8.64 -4.88 -11.00
CA ASP A 128 -8.31 -3.45 -11.06
C ASP A 128 -9.53 -2.57 -10.73
N MET A 129 -10.72 -2.91 -11.21
CA MET A 129 -11.91 -2.10 -10.94
C MET A 129 -12.31 -2.15 -9.46
N ILE A 130 -12.32 -3.34 -8.84
CA ILE A 130 -12.80 -3.51 -7.46
C ILE A 130 -11.92 -2.76 -6.44
N ARG A 131 -10.59 -2.69 -6.64
CA ARG A 131 -9.69 -1.95 -5.74
C ARG A 131 -10.00 -0.46 -5.70
N TYR A 132 -10.39 0.13 -6.83
CA TYR A 132 -10.81 1.53 -6.88
C TYR A 132 -12.20 1.72 -6.26
N LEU A 133 -13.10 0.75 -6.42
CA LEU A 133 -14.44 0.81 -5.83
C LEU A 133 -14.39 0.77 -4.31
N VAL A 134 -13.65 -0.17 -3.70
CA VAL A 134 -13.57 -0.26 -2.23
C VAL A 134 -12.90 0.97 -1.62
N LEU A 135 -11.79 1.45 -2.22
CA LEU A 135 -11.08 2.60 -1.70
C LEU A 135 -11.83 3.91 -1.88
N SER A 136 -12.54 4.10 -2.99
CA SER A 136 -13.32 5.33 -3.20
C SER A 136 -14.57 5.38 -2.32
N ALA A 137 -15.21 4.23 -2.04
CA ALA A 137 -16.41 4.17 -1.22
C ALA A 137 -16.10 4.18 0.28
N ASP A 138 -15.29 3.23 0.75
CA ASP A 138 -15.08 2.98 2.17
C ASP A 138 -13.68 3.37 2.65
N GLY A 139 -12.76 3.63 1.71
CA GLY A 139 -11.38 3.89 2.03
C GLY A 139 -10.69 2.69 2.67
N GLY A 140 -9.66 2.99 3.45
CA GLY A 140 -8.77 2.01 4.04
C GLY A 140 -7.60 1.72 3.11
N ILE A 141 -7.17 0.47 3.11
CA ILE A 141 -5.99 -0.01 2.41
C ILE A 141 -6.42 -1.16 1.52
N TYR A 142 -6.12 -1.06 0.23
CA TYR A 142 -6.20 -2.20 -0.66
C TYR A 142 -4.80 -2.74 -0.89
N SER A 143 -4.67 -4.06 -0.98
CA SER A 143 -3.44 -4.70 -1.43
C SER A 143 -3.70 -6.02 -2.17
N ASP A 144 -2.96 -6.27 -3.25
CA ASP A 144 -3.02 -7.55 -3.98
C ASP A 144 -2.58 -8.71 -3.06
N MET A 145 -3.09 -9.92 -3.32
CA MET A 145 -2.86 -11.08 -2.43
C MET A 145 -1.43 -11.61 -2.44
N ASP A 146 -0.66 -11.32 -3.49
CA ASP A 146 0.75 -11.67 -3.61
C ASP A 146 1.67 -10.60 -3.03
N THR A 147 1.20 -9.86 -2.01
CA THR A 147 1.97 -8.86 -1.27
C THR A 147 2.19 -9.23 0.19
N GLU A 148 3.37 -8.88 0.69
CA GLU A 148 3.75 -9.00 2.09
C GLU A 148 3.72 -7.64 2.78
N CYS A 149 3.01 -7.55 3.91
CA CYS A 149 3.09 -6.41 4.80
C CYS A 149 4.35 -6.53 5.67
N ILE A 150 5.36 -5.72 5.38
CA ILE A 150 6.65 -5.75 6.09
C ILE A 150 6.55 -4.91 7.37
N LYS A 151 5.96 -3.71 7.27
CA LYS A 151 5.74 -2.78 8.39
C LYS A 151 4.26 -2.44 8.54
N SER A 152 3.85 -2.21 9.79
CA SER A 152 2.50 -1.76 10.11
C SER A 152 2.14 -0.49 9.33
N ILE A 153 0.87 -0.43 8.90
CA ILE A 153 0.31 0.69 8.14
C ILE A 153 0.39 2.00 8.95
N ASP A 154 0.29 1.93 10.27
CA ASP A 154 0.43 3.08 11.16
C ASP A 154 1.81 3.77 11.01
N LEU A 155 2.83 3.09 10.47
CA LEU A 155 4.18 3.62 10.23
C LEU A 155 4.36 4.25 8.84
N TRP A 156 3.42 4.07 7.91
CA TRP A 156 3.61 4.46 6.51
C TRP A 156 3.67 5.98 6.32
N SER A 157 3.09 6.75 7.23
CA SER A 157 3.15 8.21 7.18
C SER A 157 4.53 8.78 7.55
N GLY A 158 5.45 7.96 8.07
CA GLY A 158 6.74 8.44 8.55
C GLY A 158 6.55 9.50 9.65
N GLU A 159 7.13 10.68 9.44
CA GLU A 159 7.02 11.81 10.37
C GLU A 159 5.78 12.69 10.13
N HIS A 160 5.00 12.42 9.08
CA HIS A 160 3.82 13.22 8.75
C HIS A 160 2.65 12.94 9.72
N ASP A 161 1.85 13.97 10.00
CA ASP A 161 0.63 13.83 10.81
C ASP A 161 -0.41 13.00 10.04
N ILE A 162 -0.62 11.76 10.46
CA ILE A 162 -1.58 10.82 9.84
C ILE A 162 -3.02 11.37 9.80
N SER A 163 -3.37 12.31 10.69
CA SER A 163 -4.69 12.97 10.66
C SER A 163 -4.84 14.00 9.54
N SER A 164 -3.77 14.32 8.84
CA SER A 164 -3.76 15.19 7.65
C SER A 164 -3.54 14.43 6.33
N VAL A 165 -3.23 13.13 6.41
CA VAL A 165 -2.99 12.28 5.24
C VAL A 165 -4.29 11.62 4.79
N GLY A 166 -4.81 12.06 3.65
CA GLY A 166 -6.03 11.55 3.04
C GLY A 166 -5.79 10.35 2.12
N MET A 167 -4.58 10.19 1.59
CA MET A 167 -4.23 9.11 0.67
C MET A 167 -2.73 8.81 0.75
N ILE A 168 -2.32 7.55 0.64
CA ILE A 168 -0.91 7.12 0.58
C ILE A 168 -0.71 6.29 -0.68
N LEU A 169 0.29 6.67 -1.47
CA LEU A 169 0.69 6.00 -2.70
C LEU A 169 2.18 5.68 -2.68
N GLY A 170 2.54 4.47 -3.08
CA GLY A 170 3.93 4.14 -3.41
C GLY A 170 4.19 4.20 -4.91
N LEU A 171 5.47 4.17 -5.26
CA LEU A 171 5.91 4.03 -6.64
C LEU A 171 6.18 2.56 -6.93
N GLU A 172 5.79 2.10 -8.11
CA GLU A 172 6.27 0.83 -8.67
C GLU A 172 7.36 1.04 -9.71
N TYR A 173 7.45 2.23 -10.30
CA TYR A 173 8.53 2.61 -11.19
C TYR A 173 8.93 4.07 -10.97
N ASP A 174 10.23 4.30 -10.98
CA ASP A 174 10.85 5.62 -10.95
C ASP A 174 12.06 5.64 -11.89
N GLN A 175 11.98 6.44 -12.95
CA GLN A 175 13.01 6.54 -13.97
C GLN A 175 14.21 7.35 -13.47
N ARG A 176 15.39 6.72 -13.44
CA ARG A 176 16.63 7.33 -12.92
C ARG A 176 17.44 8.10 -13.95
N ASN A 177 17.29 7.79 -15.23
CA ASN A 177 18.00 8.47 -16.32
C ASN A 177 17.09 8.58 -17.55
N ASP A 178 17.45 9.43 -18.50
CA ASP A 178 16.64 9.70 -19.68
C ASP A 178 16.96 8.77 -20.88
N GLN A 179 17.57 7.60 -20.65
CA GLN A 179 18.00 6.68 -21.73
C GLN A 179 16.88 5.77 -22.28
N GLY A 180 15.64 5.99 -21.86
CA GLY A 180 14.48 5.22 -22.28
C GLY A 180 13.69 4.68 -21.09
N ARG A 181 12.41 4.37 -21.33
CA ARG A 181 11.54 3.76 -20.32
C ARG A 181 11.65 2.25 -20.35
N LEU A 182 11.42 1.62 -19.21
CA LEU A 182 11.36 0.16 -19.15
C LEU A 182 10.08 -0.33 -19.83
N PRO A 183 10.11 -1.51 -20.48
CA PRO A 183 8.88 -2.14 -20.96
C PRO A 183 7.85 -2.25 -19.83
N GLY A 184 6.60 -1.88 -20.12
CA GLY A 184 5.50 -1.93 -19.16
C GLY A 184 5.41 -0.71 -18.26
N THR A 185 6.25 0.31 -18.49
CA THR A 185 6.17 1.59 -17.79
C THR A 185 5.85 2.73 -18.74
N SER A 186 4.96 3.62 -18.30
CA SER A 186 4.33 4.58 -19.20
C SER A 186 4.85 6.00 -19.03
N TYR A 187 5.29 6.36 -17.82
CA TYR A 187 5.71 7.71 -17.46
C TYR A 187 7.02 7.67 -16.66
N ARG A 188 7.56 8.85 -16.34
CA ARG A 188 8.79 8.98 -15.55
C ARG A 188 8.64 8.34 -14.16
N VAL A 189 7.44 8.40 -13.60
CA VAL A 189 7.05 7.63 -12.42
C VAL A 189 5.80 6.83 -12.76
N GLN A 190 5.63 5.67 -12.14
CA GLN A 190 4.38 4.92 -12.17
C GLN A 190 3.98 4.63 -10.72
N PHE A 191 2.77 5.04 -10.36
CA PHE A 191 2.25 4.75 -9.03
C PHE A 191 1.86 3.28 -8.94
N SER A 192 2.17 2.66 -7.80
CA SER A 192 1.64 1.34 -7.49
C SER A 192 0.12 1.43 -7.37
N GLN A 193 -0.57 0.57 -8.13
CA GLN A 193 -2.00 0.32 -7.97
C GLN A 193 -2.28 -1.03 -7.28
N TRP A 194 -1.24 -1.80 -6.95
CA TRP A 194 -1.35 -3.09 -6.26
C TRP A 194 -1.27 -2.94 -4.74
N THR A 195 -0.91 -1.76 -4.21
CA THR A 195 -1.15 -1.37 -2.82
C THR A 195 -1.39 0.12 -2.73
N MET A 196 -2.47 0.53 -2.07
CA MET A 196 -2.87 1.93 -1.95
C MET A 196 -3.64 2.14 -0.65
N ALA A 197 -3.57 3.34 -0.07
CA ALA A 197 -4.40 3.74 1.05
C ALA A 197 -5.18 5.02 0.74
N SER A 198 -6.44 5.10 1.11
CA SER A 198 -7.30 6.27 0.85
C SER A 198 -8.35 6.45 1.95
N ARG A 199 -8.73 7.69 2.24
CA ARG A 199 -9.96 7.98 2.98
C ARG A 199 -11.19 7.76 2.07
N PRO A 200 -12.37 7.49 2.63
CA PRO A 200 -13.62 7.47 1.89
C PRO A 200 -13.80 8.75 1.09
N ASN A 201 -14.28 8.63 -0.14
CA ASN A 201 -14.59 9.75 -1.03
C ASN A 201 -13.41 10.71 -1.28
N HIS A 202 -12.17 10.22 -1.24
CA HIS A 202 -11.01 11.05 -1.59
C HIS A 202 -11.10 11.49 -3.07
N PRO A 203 -11.02 12.81 -3.39
CA PRO A 203 -11.20 13.30 -4.77
C PRO A 203 -10.28 12.63 -5.79
N VAL A 204 -9.00 12.43 -5.44
CA VAL A 204 -8.04 11.74 -6.32
C VAL A 204 -8.45 10.29 -6.61
N MET A 205 -8.91 9.54 -5.60
CA MET A 205 -9.35 8.15 -5.78
C MET A 205 -10.69 8.06 -6.53
N GLN A 206 -11.60 9.01 -6.31
CA GLN A 206 -12.85 9.09 -7.09
C GLN A 206 -12.56 9.40 -8.57
N HIS A 207 -11.66 10.36 -8.84
CA HIS A 207 -11.26 10.67 -10.22
C HIS A 207 -10.59 9.48 -10.90
N ALA A 208 -9.69 8.78 -10.21
CA ALA A 208 -9.05 7.57 -10.73
C ALA A 208 -10.09 6.47 -11.04
N ARG A 209 -11.02 6.19 -10.12
CA ARG A 209 -12.14 5.27 -10.36
C ARG A 209 -12.93 5.69 -11.60
N ASP A 210 -13.38 6.95 -11.67
CA ASP A 210 -14.25 7.40 -12.75
C ASP A 210 -13.54 7.36 -14.12
N ARG A 211 -12.24 7.67 -14.18
CA ARG A 211 -11.42 7.51 -15.39
C ARG A 211 -11.34 6.05 -15.84
N VAL A 212 -11.11 5.14 -14.92
CA VAL A 212 -11.06 3.69 -15.21
C VAL A 212 -12.42 3.18 -15.70
N PHE A 213 -13.51 3.53 -15.01
CA PHE A 213 -14.85 3.12 -15.42
C PHE A 213 -15.26 3.71 -16.77
N GLN A 214 -14.88 4.96 -17.06
CA GLN A 214 -15.10 5.57 -18.36
C GLN A 214 -14.32 4.86 -19.48
N SER A 215 -13.06 4.49 -19.21
CA SER A 215 -12.21 3.73 -20.14
C SER A 215 -12.84 2.38 -20.50
N VAL A 216 -13.27 1.63 -19.47
CA VAL A 216 -13.93 0.33 -19.64
C VAL A 216 -15.28 0.48 -20.36
N ALA A 217 -16.12 1.44 -19.97
CA ALA A 217 -17.41 1.68 -20.62
C ALA A 217 -17.25 2.06 -22.11
N SER A 218 -16.20 2.81 -22.44
CA SER A 218 -15.87 3.15 -23.83
C SER A 218 -15.51 1.89 -24.61
N ALA A 219 -14.63 1.04 -24.07
CA ALA A 219 -14.24 -0.22 -24.70
C ALA A 219 -15.43 -1.19 -24.88
N LEU A 220 -16.34 -1.26 -23.90
CA LEU A 220 -17.57 -2.07 -24.00
C LEU A 220 -18.53 -1.57 -25.08
N SER A 221 -18.48 -0.27 -25.41
CA SER A 221 -19.36 0.34 -26.42
C SER A 221 -18.83 0.15 -27.86
N GLU A 222 -17.59 -0.28 -28.03
CA GLU A 222 -17.01 -0.57 -29.33
C GLU A 222 -17.58 -1.87 -29.92
N ALA A 223 -17.62 -1.95 -31.26
CA ALA A 223 -18.09 -3.15 -31.96
C ALA A 223 -17.16 -4.33 -31.66
N GLY A 224 -17.65 -5.27 -30.84
CA GLY A 224 -16.89 -6.45 -30.38
C GLY A 224 -16.64 -6.49 -28.87
N GLY A 225 -16.86 -5.39 -28.16
CA GLY A 225 -16.63 -5.30 -26.71
C GLY A 225 -15.14 -5.27 -26.34
N ILE A 226 -14.80 -5.78 -25.15
CA ILE A 226 -13.43 -5.77 -24.64
C ILE A 226 -12.56 -6.79 -25.39
N HIS A 227 -11.43 -6.32 -25.93
CA HIS A 227 -10.47 -7.14 -26.66
C HIS A 227 -9.04 -6.89 -26.16
N LEU A 228 -8.63 -7.62 -25.11
CA LEU A 228 -7.26 -7.57 -24.61
C LEU A 228 -6.36 -8.50 -25.44
N LYS A 229 -5.38 -7.93 -26.14
CA LYS A 229 -4.35 -8.68 -26.89
C LYS A 229 -3.01 -8.66 -26.17
N THR A 230 -2.76 -7.59 -25.44
CA THR A 230 -1.47 -7.29 -24.83
C THR A 230 -1.57 -6.92 -23.37
N GLN A 231 -0.44 -6.99 -22.64
CA GLN A 231 -0.40 -6.47 -21.28
C GLN A 231 -0.56 -4.94 -21.28
N ALA A 232 -0.09 -4.26 -22.32
CA ALA A 232 -0.27 -2.82 -22.49
C ALA A 232 -1.75 -2.41 -22.56
N ASP A 233 -2.61 -3.25 -23.15
CA ASP A 233 -4.06 -3.00 -23.18
C ASP A 233 -4.64 -2.97 -21.75
N VAL A 234 -4.23 -3.92 -20.90
CA VAL A 234 -4.62 -3.93 -19.48
C VAL A 234 -4.08 -2.70 -18.76
N PHE A 235 -2.80 -2.38 -18.96
CA PHE A 235 -2.16 -1.24 -18.31
C PHE A 235 -2.86 0.08 -18.64
N ALA A 236 -3.24 0.27 -19.91
CA ALA A 236 -3.92 1.44 -20.41
C ALA A 236 -5.42 1.50 -20.03
N MET A 237 -6.09 0.36 -19.87
CA MET A 237 -7.54 0.33 -19.65
C MET A 237 -7.91 0.49 -18.18
N THR A 238 -7.33 -0.32 -17.29
CA THR A 238 -7.65 -0.33 -15.86
C THR A 238 -6.42 -0.25 -14.97
N GLY A 239 -5.25 -0.55 -15.54
CA GLY A 239 -4.02 -0.76 -14.80
C GLY A 239 -3.21 0.51 -14.53
N PRO A 240 -1.89 0.37 -14.35
CA PRO A 240 -1.06 1.43 -13.80
C PRO A 240 -0.88 2.64 -14.72
N MET A 241 -1.07 2.51 -16.04
CA MET A 241 -0.93 3.65 -16.97
C MET A 241 -2.06 4.66 -16.74
N ILE A 242 -3.32 4.23 -16.86
CA ILE A 242 -4.47 5.13 -16.66
C ILE A 242 -4.54 5.63 -15.22
N PHE A 243 -4.24 4.77 -14.26
CA PHE A 243 -4.20 5.14 -12.84
C PHE A 243 -3.19 6.27 -12.59
N THR A 244 -1.97 6.12 -13.10
CA THR A 244 -0.91 7.10 -12.89
C THR A 244 -1.26 8.46 -13.51
N ALA A 245 -1.83 8.45 -14.72
CA ALA A 245 -2.28 9.66 -15.38
C ALA A 245 -3.41 10.36 -14.59
N ALA A 246 -4.42 9.61 -14.17
CA ALA A 246 -5.56 10.12 -13.43
C ALA A 246 -5.16 10.69 -12.05
N VAL A 247 -4.28 10.00 -11.32
CA VAL A 247 -3.76 10.47 -10.04
C VAL A 247 -3.02 11.80 -10.22
N ARG A 248 -2.10 11.89 -11.19
CA ARG A 248 -1.35 13.13 -11.43
C ARG A 248 -2.26 14.30 -11.80
N GLU A 249 -3.25 14.06 -12.66
CA GLU A 249 -4.25 15.06 -13.06
C GLU A 249 -5.02 15.56 -11.84
N ALA A 250 -5.55 14.67 -11.01
CA ALA A 250 -6.34 15.03 -9.84
C ALA A 250 -5.49 15.74 -8.76
N ILE A 251 -4.23 15.32 -8.55
CA ILE A 251 -3.28 16.03 -7.69
C ILE A 251 -3.03 17.45 -8.24
N SER A 252 -2.84 17.60 -9.55
CA SER A 252 -2.62 18.92 -10.17
C SER A 252 -3.84 19.84 -9.98
N ALA A 253 -5.04 19.31 -10.19
CA ALA A 253 -6.28 20.03 -9.97
C ALA A 253 -6.43 20.46 -8.49
N GLN A 254 -6.17 19.55 -7.56
CA GLN A 254 -6.21 19.83 -6.12
C GLN A 254 -5.19 20.90 -5.70
N MET A 255 -4.00 20.88 -6.29
CA MET A 255 -2.92 21.83 -6.00
C MET A 255 -3.10 23.20 -6.69
N GLY A 256 -4.07 23.33 -7.58
CA GLY A 256 -4.28 24.55 -8.38
C GLY A 256 -3.13 24.87 -9.34
N ARG A 257 -2.28 23.90 -9.64
CA ARG A 257 -1.14 24.03 -10.58
C ARG A 257 -0.82 22.70 -11.23
N GLU A 258 -0.19 22.75 -12.40
CA GLU A 258 0.38 21.55 -12.98
C GLU A 258 1.47 20.96 -12.05
N VAL A 259 1.33 19.68 -11.73
CA VAL A 259 2.36 18.88 -11.06
C VAL A 259 2.94 17.90 -12.09
N PRO A 260 4.16 18.14 -12.61
CA PRO A 260 4.79 17.25 -13.57
C PRO A 260 5.27 15.97 -12.89
N TYR A 261 5.36 14.87 -13.66
CA TYR A 261 5.83 13.56 -13.15
C TYR A 261 7.20 13.62 -12.44
N LYS A 262 8.05 14.58 -12.83
CA LYS A 262 9.37 14.79 -12.23
C LYS A 262 9.31 15.15 -10.73
N GLU A 263 8.23 15.75 -10.25
CA GLU A 263 8.12 16.10 -8.83
C GLU A 263 7.90 14.91 -7.89
N PHE A 264 7.44 13.77 -8.42
CA PHE A 264 7.26 12.51 -7.68
C PHE A 264 8.47 11.58 -7.76
N SER A 265 9.48 11.94 -8.55
CA SER A 265 10.61 11.07 -8.88
C SER A 265 11.80 11.38 -7.96
N MET A 266 12.55 10.33 -7.63
CA MET A 266 13.75 10.39 -6.78
C MET A 266 13.49 11.07 -5.44
N LEU A 267 12.34 10.78 -4.83
CA LEU A 267 12.00 11.33 -3.52
C LEU A 267 13.00 10.80 -2.47
N PRO A 268 13.60 11.68 -1.64
CA PRO A 268 14.49 11.28 -0.55
C PRO A 268 13.73 10.72 0.67
N GLY A 269 12.40 10.85 0.66
CA GLY A 269 11.50 10.39 1.72
C GLY A 269 10.05 10.69 1.37
N PRO A 270 9.08 10.29 2.21
CA PRO A 270 7.66 10.55 1.96
C PRO A 270 7.37 12.04 1.77
N LYS A 271 6.64 12.40 0.70
CA LYS A 271 6.33 13.80 0.34
C LYS A 271 4.84 14.01 0.13
N LEU A 272 4.30 15.07 0.73
CA LEU A 272 2.90 15.47 0.58
C LEU A 272 2.66 16.33 -0.68
N PHE A 273 1.55 16.04 -1.36
CA PHE A 273 0.95 16.84 -2.42
C PHE A 273 -0.52 17.07 -2.06
N GLY A 274 -0.81 18.18 -1.40
CA GLY A 274 -2.09 18.34 -0.71
C GLY A 274 -2.19 17.37 0.46
N ASP A 275 -3.22 16.53 0.50
CA ASP A 275 -3.39 15.43 1.45
C ASP A 275 -2.94 14.05 0.90
N VAL A 276 -2.31 14.01 -0.28
CA VAL A 276 -1.74 12.79 -0.88
C VAL A 276 -0.27 12.65 -0.51
N LEU A 277 0.06 11.63 0.27
CA LEU A 277 1.43 11.26 0.62
C LEU A 277 1.99 10.28 -0.41
N VAL A 278 3.06 10.68 -1.08
CA VAL A 278 3.79 9.82 -2.02
C VAL A 278 5.06 9.30 -1.36
N LEU A 279 5.20 7.98 -1.34
CA LEU A 279 6.35 7.27 -0.78
C LEU A 279 7.49 7.16 -1.80
N PRO A 280 8.75 7.12 -1.35
CA PRO A 280 9.89 6.82 -2.22
C PRO A 280 9.81 5.38 -2.76
N ILE A 281 10.58 5.09 -3.82
CA ILE A 281 10.55 3.80 -4.52
C ILE A 281 10.69 2.59 -3.58
N ASN A 282 11.55 2.69 -2.57
CA ASN A 282 11.80 1.58 -1.65
C ASN A 282 10.61 1.27 -0.74
N GLY A 283 9.68 2.21 -0.53
CA GLY A 283 8.51 1.97 0.30
C GLY A 283 7.75 0.72 -0.15
N PHE A 284 7.41 0.68 -1.44
CA PHE A 284 6.61 -0.40 -2.04
C PHE A 284 7.41 -1.28 -3.02
N ALA A 285 8.42 -0.74 -3.70
CA ALA A 285 9.17 -1.46 -4.73
C ALA A 285 10.62 -1.77 -4.32
N SER A 286 10.88 -2.03 -3.03
CA SER A 286 12.16 -2.59 -2.62
C SER A 286 12.45 -3.91 -3.32
N GLY A 287 13.70 -4.10 -3.74
CA GLY A 287 14.19 -5.35 -4.32
C GLY A 287 13.78 -5.61 -5.78
N VAL A 288 13.14 -4.64 -6.45
CA VAL A 288 12.98 -4.68 -7.90
C VAL A 288 14.31 -4.35 -8.59
N PRO A 289 14.65 -4.98 -9.73
CA PRO A 289 15.96 -4.82 -10.38
C PRO A 289 16.08 -3.52 -11.20
N HIS A 290 15.31 -2.49 -10.84
CA HIS A 290 15.26 -1.23 -11.56
C HIS A 290 15.02 -0.05 -10.60
N SER A 291 14.90 1.15 -11.18
CA SER A 291 14.54 2.37 -10.43
C SER A 291 15.46 2.70 -9.26
N GLY A 292 16.69 2.16 -9.25
CA GLY A 292 17.62 2.30 -8.14
C GLY A 292 17.02 1.86 -6.80
N ALA A 293 16.10 0.89 -6.82
CA ALA A 293 15.54 0.35 -5.61
C ALA A 293 16.61 -0.39 -4.80
N ALA A 294 16.59 -0.22 -3.49
CA ALA A 294 17.44 -0.93 -2.56
C ALA A 294 17.01 -2.40 -2.44
N ASP A 295 17.90 -3.25 -1.92
CA ASP A 295 17.62 -4.66 -1.70
C ASP A 295 16.47 -4.89 -0.72
N TRP A 296 15.86 -6.08 -0.81
CA TRP A 296 14.86 -6.54 0.16
C TRP A 296 15.37 -6.44 1.60
N GLY A 297 14.49 -6.04 2.52
CA GLY A 297 14.76 -5.91 3.95
C GLY A 297 15.40 -4.58 4.38
N ASN A 298 15.58 -3.62 3.47
CA ASN A 298 16.08 -2.29 3.83
C ASN A 298 15.10 -1.53 4.75
N GLU A 299 15.60 -0.49 5.41
CA GLU A 299 14.84 0.28 6.40
C GLU A 299 13.65 1.04 5.82
N GLU A 300 13.64 1.37 4.54
CA GLU A 300 12.52 2.08 3.91
C GLU A 300 11.38 1.13 3.49
N GLN A 301 11.64 -0.18 3.44
CA GLN A 301 10.65 -1.15 2.97
C GLN A 301 9.42 -1.23 3.88
N LEU A 302 8.25 -0.97 3.30
CA LEU A 302 6.95 -1.07 3.95
C LEU A 302 6.16 -2.29 3.47
N VAL A 303 6.26 -2.59 2.18
CA VAL A 303 5.52 -3.66 1.50
C VAL A 303 6.47 -4.43 0.57
N GLY A 304 6.18 -5.70 0.35
CA GLY A 304 6.90 -6.57 -0.57
C GLY A 304 5.98 -7.22 -1.59
N HIS A 305 6.12 -6.91 -2.88
CA HIS A 305 5.31 -7.52 -3.94
C HIS A 305 6.02 -8.72 -4.58
N GLN A 306 5.35 -9.87 -4.71
CA GLN A 306 5.93 -11.11 -5.23
C GLN A 306 5.83 -11.26 -6.76
N PHE A 307 5.09 -10.36 -7.42
CA PHE A 307 4.97 -10.28 -8.89
C PHE A 307 4.59 -11.60 -9.57
N LYS A 308 3.68 -12.38 -8.97
CA LYS A 308 3.29 -13.70 -9.52
C LYS A 308 2.80 -13.60 -10.96
N GLY A 309 1.98 -12.59 -11.25
CA GLY A 309 1.58 -12.26 -12.62
C GLY A 309 0.71 -13.32 -13.31
N ASP A 310 -0.05 -14.11 -12.56
CA ASP A 310 -0.89 -15.21 -13.08
C ASP A 310 -1.91 -14.78 -14.15
N TRP A 311 -2.24 -13.48 -14.21
CA TRP A 311 -3.13 -12.89 -15.21
C TRP A 311 -2.48 -12.66 -16.58
N LYS A 312 -1.15 -12.69 -16.68
CA LYS A 312 -0.41 -12.41 -17.93
C LYS A 312 -0.52 -13.55 -18.94
N VAL A 313 -0.98 -14.74 -18.50
CA VAL A 313 -1.08 -15.93 -19.35
C VAL A 313 -2.04 -15.67 -20.51
N GLY A 314 -1.56 -15.83 -21.74
CA GLY A 314 -2.34 -15.62 -22.97
C GLY A 314 -2.29 -14.20 -23.53
N LEU A 315 -1.65 -13.25 -22.83
CA LEU A 315 -1.39 -11.89 -23.34
C LEU A 315 0.04 -11.78 -23.86
N THR A 316 0.20 -11.13 -25.02
CA THR A 316 1.51 -10.93 -25.68
C THR A 316 1.94 -9.47 -25.62
N GLY A 317 3.23 -9.17 -25.57
CA GLY A 317 3.70 -7.78 -25.57
C GLY A 317 3.50 -7.05 -24.23
N ILE A 318 4.51 -6.25 -23.89
CA ILE A 318 4.62 -5.37 -22.72
C ILE A 318 4.98 -3.97 -23.24
#